data_AF-A0AAV4IAR7-F1
#
_entry.id   AF-A0AAV4IAR7-F1
#
_cell.length_a   1.000
_cell.length_b   1.000
_cell.length_c   1.000
_cell.angle_alpha   90.00
_cell.angle_beta   90.00
_cell.angle_gamma   90.00
#
_symmetry.space_group_name_H-M   'P 1'
#
loop_
_entity.id
_entity.type
_entity.pdbx_description
1 polymer ?
#
loop_
_entity_poly.entity_id
_entity_poly.type
_entity_poly.pdbx_seq_one_letter_code
_entity_poly.pdbx_strand_id
1 'polypeptide(L)'
;MSRSRVYQWCTWFGEGRTGLNDELKSGRPKTSTNEENTTRFDKLIKCDWRMRISEIALKLEIPKGTVHKKVHDTLGYRKVSAKLVPKKINVDGGSQASKS
;
A
#
# COMPACT_ATOMS: atom_id res chain seq x y z
N MET A 1 -27.39 -11.13 29.08
CA MET A 1 -27.43 -9.82 28.41
C MET A 1 -27.82 -8.75 29.43
N SER A 2 -27.19 -7.57 29.41
CA SER A 2 -27.55 -6.47 30.32
C SER A 2 -28.91 -5.87 29.96
N ARG A 3 -29.81 -5.70 30.94
CA ARG A 3 -31.15 -5.09 30.74
C ARG A 3 -31.06 -3.71 30.10
N SER A 4 -30.03 -2.94 30.43
CA SER A 4 -29.81 -1.58 29.91
C SER A 4 -29.59 -1.56 28.38
N ARG A 5 -28.91 -2.58 27.83
CA ARG A 5 -28.74 -2.71 26.36
C ARG A 5 -30.08 -3.00 25.69
N VAL A 6 -30.90 -3.86 26.29
CA VAL A 6 -32.21 -4.24 25.74
C VAL A 6 -33.13 -3.02 25.65
N TYR A 7 -33.18 -2.21 26.71
CA TYR A 7 -33.96 -0.97 26.69
C TYR A 7 -33.48 0.03 25.64
N GLN A 8 -32.16 0.22 25.51
CA GLN A 8 -31.59 1.14 24.52
C GLN A 8 -31.93 0.73 23.08
N TRP A 9 -31.89 -0.58 22.77
CA TRP A 9 -32.31 -1.10 21.47
C TRP A 9 -33.81 -0.92 21.23
N CYS A 10 -34.66 -1.18 22.22
CA CYS A 10 -36.10 -0.93 22.11
C CYS A 10 -36.41 0.56 21.85
N THR A 11 -35.69 1.48 22.49
CA THR A 11 -35.82 2.93 22.25
C THR A 11 -35.40 3.30 20.83
N TRP A 12 -34.24 2.85 20.35
CA TRP A 12 -33.79 3.13 18.98
C TRP A 12 -34.74 2.61 17.91
N PHE A 13 -35.33 1.42 18.14
CA PHE A 13 -36.29 0.83 17.21
C PHE A 13 -37.63 1.59 17.23
N GLY A 14 -38.06 2.08 18.40
CA GLY A 14 -39.25 2.91 18.56
C GLY A 14 -39.09 4.32 17.96
N GLU A 15 -37.87 4.86 17.94
CA GLU A 15 -37.54 6.17 17.34
C GLU A 15 -37.33 6.11 15.82
N GLY A 16 -37.55 4.96 15.18
CA GLY A 16 -37.47 4.81 13.71
C GLY A 16 -36.04 4.77 13.15
N ARG A 17 -35.04 4.50 13.99
CA ARG A 17 -33.64 4.37 13.58
C ARG A 17 -33.48 3.17 12.64
N THR A 18 -33.27 3.41 11.35
CA THR A 18 -33.17 2.38 10.30
C THR A 18 -31.73 1.91 10.05
N GLY A 19 -30.74 2.56 10.67
CA GLY A 19 -29.33 2.22 10.53
C GLY A 19 -28.91 1.08 11.46
N LEU A 20 -28.67 -0.11 10.89
CA LEU A 20 -28.04 -1.25 11.58
C LEU A 20 -26.52 -1.06 11.79
N ASN A 21 -25.96 -0.01 11.22
CA ASN A 21 -24.52 0.24 11.26
C ASN A 21 -24.15 0.89 12.59
N ASP A 22 -23.05 0.43 13.20
CA ASP A 22 -22.49 1.05 14.39
C ASP A 22 -22.21 2.53 14.09
N GLU A 23 -22.70 3.43 14.95
CA GLU A 23 -22.36 4.85 14.88
C GLU A 23 -20.83 4.98 14.96
N LEU A 24 -20.23 5.90 14.21
CA LEU A 24 -18.76 6.05 14.09
C LEU A 24 -18.13 6.10 15.49
N LYS A 25 -17.69 4.95 15.99
CA LYS A 25 -16.99 4.86 17.27
C LYS A 25 -15.75 5.70 17.13
N SER A 26 -15.55 6.63 18.06
CA SER A 26 -14.25 7.27 18.30
C SER A 26 -13.27 6.17 18.76
N GLY A 27 -12.77 5.41 17.79
CA GLY A 27 -11.64 4.53 17.96
C GLY A 27 -10.37 5.36 18.02
N ARG A 28 -9.31 4.80 18.62
CA ARG A 28 -8.01 5.47 18.74
C ARG A 28 -7.59 6.11 17.41
N PRO A 29 -7.33 7.42 17.37
CA PRO A 29 -6.91 8.08 16.14
C PRO A 29 -5.58 7.46 15.69
N LYS A 30 -5.57 6.90 14.47
CA LYS A 30 -4.35 6.35 13.82
C LYS A 30 -3.53 7.45 13.13
N THR A 31 -3.80 8.71 13.41
CA THR A 31 -3.41 9.85 12.56
C THR A 31 -2.05 10.43 12.91
N SER A 32 -1.64 10.45 14.19
CA SER A 32 -0.44 11.20 14.61
C SER A 32 0.90 10.60 14.14
N THR A 33 1.01 9.27 13.97
CA THR A 33 2.27 8.63 13.52
C THR A 33 2.33 8.46 12.01
N ASN A 34 1.25 8.77 11.29
CA ASN A 34 1.10 8.32 9.91
C ASN A 34 1.70 9.29 8.89
N GLU A 35 1.60 10.60 9.12
CA GLU A 35 2.00 11.62 8.14
C GLU A 35 3.52 11.68 7.95
N GLU A 36 4.29 11.78 9.03
CA GLU A 36 5.76 11.75 8.95
C GLU A 36 6.27 10.48 8.26
N ASN A 37 5.72 9.33 8.63
CA ASN A 37 6.09 8.05 8.02
C ASN A 37 5.69 7.99 6.54
N THR A 38 4.54 8.57 6.14
CA THR A 38 4.11 8.65 4.74
C THR A 38 5.15 9.38 3.89
N THR A 39 5.66 10.51 4.38
CA THR A 39 6.69 11.26 3.65
C THR A 39 8.01 10.48 3.55
N ARG A 40 8.39 9.72 4.59
CA ARG A 40 9.58 8.86 4.56
C ARG A 40 9.45 7.71 3.57
N PHE A 41 8.28 7.06 3.50
CA PHE A 41 7.98 6.03 2.50
C PHE A 41 8.09 6.57 1.08
N ASP A 42 7.49 7.74 0.82
CA ASP A 42 7.49 8.36 -0.51
C ASP A 42 8.91 8.73 -0.97
N LYS A 43 9.73 9.30 -0.08
CA LYS A 43 11.14 9.60 -0.36
C LYS A 43 11.93 8.34 -0.70
N LEU A 44 11.80 7.28 0.09
CA LEU A 44 12.54 6.02 -0.15
C LEU A 44 12.17 5.38 -1.48
N ILE A 45 10.88 5.34 -1.83
CA ILE A 45 10.40 4.76 -3.10
C ILE A 45 10.87 5.60 -4.30
N LYS A 46 10.89 6.93 -4.18
CA LYS A 46 11.38 7.81 -5.23
C LYS A 46 12.89 7.72 -5.44
N CYS A 47 13.66 7.50 -4.38
CA CYS A 47 15.11 7.29 -4.48
C CYS A 47 15.45 5.99 -5.21
N ASP A 48 14.74 4.90 -4.91
CA ASP A 48 14.90 3.62 -5.61
C ASP A 48 13.56 2.87 -5.70
N TRP A 49 12.92 2.98 -6.87
CA TRP A 49 11.64 2.35 -7.13
C TRP A 49 11.70 0.81 -7.18
N ARG A 50 12.92 0.22 -7.22
CA ARG A 50 13.14 -1.23 -7.23
C ARG A 50 13.29 -1.81 -5.82
N MET A 51 13.30 -0.97 -4.78
CA MET A 51 13.39 -1.42 -3.39
C MET A 51 12.26 -2.39 -3.03
N ARG A 52 12.61 -3.43 -2.27
CA ARG A 52 11.65 -4.41 -1.75
C ARG A 52 10.98 -3.88 -0.49
N ILE A 53 9.72 -4.29 -0.28
CA ILE A 53 8.95 -3.98 0.94
C ILE A 53 9.71 -4.41 2.22
N SER A 54 10.46 -5.51 2.17
CA SER A 54 11.30 -5.97 3.29
C SER A 54 12.44 -5.01 3.62
N GLU A 55 13.06 -4.39 2.63
CA GLU A 55 14.16 -3.44 2.84
C GLU A 55 13.63 -2.12 3.40
N ILE A 56 12.46 -1.69 2.93
CA ILE A 56 11.75 -0.51 3.47
C ILE A 56 11.34 -0.77 4.94
N ALA A 57 10.83 -1.97 5.23
CA ALA A 57 10.47 -2.38 6.58
C ALA A 57 11.68 -2.36 7.54
N LEU A 58 12.83 -2.83 7.08
CA LEU A 58 14.09 -2.79 7.86
C LEU A 58 14.57 -1.34 8.07
N LYS A 59 14.58 -0.51 7.03
CA LYS A 59 15.07 0.89 7.13
C LYS A 59 14.20 1.76 8.05
N LEU A 60 12.91 1.49 8.11
CA LEU A 60 11.96 2.26 8.91
C LEU A 60 11.59 1.58 10.23
N GLU A 61 12.11 0.38 10.49
CA GLU A 61 11.78 -0.45 11.66
C GLU A 61 10.27 -0.69 11.82
N ILE A 62 9.55 -0.79 10.70
CA ILE A 62 8.09 -0.96 10.66
C ILE A 62 7.76 -2.40 10.23
N PRO A 63 6.72 -3.03 10.82
CA PRO A 63 6.26 -4.34 10.38
C PRO A 63 5.91 -4.35 8.88
N LYS A 64 6.37 -5.38 8.18
CA LYS A 64 6.19 -5.56 6.73
C LYS A 64 4.73 -5.40 6.27
N GLY A 65 3.77 -5.90 7.05
CA GLY A 65 2.34 -5.78 6.74
C GLY A 65 1.83 -4.34 6.76
N THR A 66 2.34 -3.52 7.69
CA THR A 66 2.01 -2.09 7.77
C THR A 66 2.63 -1.34 6.61
N VAL A 67 3.88 -1.64 6.24
CA VAL A 67 4.52 -1.06 5.04
C VAL A 67 3.71 -1.38 3.79
N HIS A 68 3.30 -2.64 3.61
CA HIS A 68 2.53 -3.05 2.44
C HIS A 68 1.22 -2.26 2.31
N LYS A 69 0.42 -2.21 3.39
CA LYS A 69 -0.83 -1.42 3.42
C LYS A 69 -0.56 0.06 3.16
N LYS A 70 0.51 0.63 3.72
CA LYS A 70 0.80 2.05 3.55
C LYS A 70 1.20 2.40 2.12
N VAL A 71 2.07 1.58 1.51
CA VAL A 71 2.55 1.76 0.14
C VAL A 71 1.43 1.55 -0.87
N HIS A 72 0.58 0.54 -0.67
CA HIS A 72 -0.51 0.21 -1.58
C HIS A 72 -1.76 1.08 -1.36
N ASP A 73 -2.26 1.16 -0.12
CA ASP A 73 -3.57 1.76 0.17
C ASP A 73 -3.49 3.28 0.39
N THR A 74 -2.41 3.79 0.98
CA THR A 74 -2.26 5.25 1.17
C THR A 74 -1.52 5.92 0.02
N LEU A 75 -0.39 5.36 -0.42
CA LEU A 75 0.42 5.97 -1.47
C LEU A 75 0.05 5.52 -2.89
N GLY A 76 -0.73 4.45 -3.05
CA GLY A 76 -1.18 3.98 -4.36
C GLY A 76 -0.09 3.35 -5.24
N TYR A 77 1.08 3.03 -4.68
CA TYR A 77 2.17 2.42 -5.45
C TYR A 77 1.88 0.95 -5.73
N ARG A 78 2.15 0.53 -6.96
CA ARG A 78 2.05 -0.86 -7.40
C ARG A 78 3.40 -1.35 -7.92
N LYS A 79 3.73 -2.61 -7.63
CA LYS A 79 4.89 -3.26 -8.24
C LYS A 79 4.63 -3.48 -9.73
N VAL A 80 5.48 -2.90 -10.58
CA VAL A 80 5.48 -3.12 -12.03
C VAL A 80 6.72 -3.90 -12.41
N SER A 81 6.56 -4.97 -13.19
CA SER A 81 7.68 -5.71 -13.77
C SER A 81 8.12 -5.07 -15.08
N ALA A 82 9.42 -5.14 -15.39
CA ALA A 82 9.92 -4.72 -16.70
C ALA A 82 9.30 -5.60 -17.79
N LYS A 83 8.92 -4.96 -18.91
CA LYS A 83 8.53 -5.69 -20.12
C LYS A 83 9.78 -6.16 -20.84
N LEU A 84 9.75 -7.38 -21.39
CA LEU A 84 10.80 -7.87 -22.27
C LEU A 84 10.80 -7.01 -23.54
N VAL A 85 11.94 -6.40 -23.86
CA VAL A 85 12.12 -5.60 -25.08
C VAL A 85 12.84 -6.48 -26.11
N PRO A 86 12.28 -6.70 -27.32
CA PRO A 86 12.97 -7.43 -28.37
C PRO A 86 14.32 -6.77 -28.68
N LYS A 87 15.39 -7.57 -28.62
CA LYS A 87 16.73 -7.10 -28.94
C LYS A 87 16.80 -6.83 -30.45
N LYS A 88 17.04 -5.57 -30.84
CA LYS A 88 17.35 -5.26 -32.24
C LYS A 88 18.68 -5.93 -32.57
N ILE A 89 18.63 -7.00 -33.34
CA ILE A 89 19.78 -7.61 -33.99
C ILE A 89 20.13 -6.72 -35.18
N ASN A 90 21.18 -5.90 -35.06
CA ASN A 90 21.83 -5.36 -36.26
C ASN A 90 22.47 -6.55 -36.96
N VAL A 91 21.89 -6.98 -38.08
CA VAL A 91 22.54 -7.90 -39.01
C VAL A 91 23.60 -7.09 -39.72
N ASP A 92 24.75 -6.90 -39.07
CA ASP A 92 25.94 -6.40 -39.75
C ASP A 92 26.49 -7.57 -40.58
N GLY A 93 26.38 -7.37 -41.89
CA GLY A 93 26.60 -8.38 -42.92
C GLY A 93 27.95 -9.08 -42.80
N GLY A 94 27.92 -10.40 -42.94
CA GLY A 94 29.12 -11.17 -43.24
C GLY A 94 29.65 -10.78 -44.62
N SER A 95 30.92 -10.37 -44.67
CA SER A 95 31.86 -10.35 -45.81
C SER A 95 33.03 -9.43 -45.41
N GLN A 96 34.31 -9.77 -45.50
CA GLN A 96 35.00 -10.85 -46.18
C GLN A 96 36.21 -11.31 -45.36
N ALA A 97 36.58 -12.57 -45.57
CA ALA A 97 37.94 -13.04 -45.33
C ALA A 97 38.93 -12.28 -46.23
N SER A 98 40.01 -11.78 -45.66
CA SER A 98 41.22 -11.42 -46.39
C SER A 98 42.40 -12.14 -45.74
N LYS A 99 42.76 -13.28 -46.33
CA LYS A 99 44.12 -13.84 -46.31
C LYS A 99 45.01 -12.93 -47.15
N SER A 100 46.06 -12.38 -46.57
CA SER A 100 47.43 -12.29 -47.11
C SER A 100 48.34 -11.76 -46.02
#